data_AF-W7DP36-F1
#
_entry.id   AF-W7DP36-F1
#
_cell.length_a   1.000
_cell.length_b   1.000
_cell.length_c   1.000
_cell.angle_alpha   90.00
_cell.angle_beta   90.00
_cell.angle_gamma   90.00
#
_symmetry.space_group_name_H-M   'P 1'
#
loop_
_entity.id
_entity.type
_entity.pdbx_description
1 polymer ?
#
loop_
_entity_poly.entity_id
_entity_poly.type
_entity_poly.pdbx_seq_one_letter_code
_entity_poly.pdbx_strand_id
1 'polypeptide(L)'
;MDNLNKYHKAVIDKHDIGKKDFDDILKEVESVDKAYEKKFESTLNELEGFQYKLDNIAKIITPSVITASKDILGSIMSYTNCKGMAIAQYGNYLKEHPEDLEKIMVIVEYETLHPESVKKTNEFLSPLEMQDVIGIKYLIYTSKEPYRSLCLEYMDEFEITNIKKIGVFTGESGILFWHKSASLVFDINEDCNNPRGQYYTFFHEMGHAIDYFYGKENGEGGYYSTTFTTNGKTLSDYNIIDVENNIKSNLEIMLQSKEFDNLSDDEKQKMINNISQNIMQQDKNYDSLTSTEQNLQDNLKLHYAEEFAGADAESPSDVYGGVTNYTVKGDYGHDSEYWFNESGNIVRKTNKESFAEFFGRKLTTGNTSVNGLKSIGTYLPESSDHMEEMLESMR
;
A
#
# COMPACT_ATOMS: atom_id res chain seq x y z
N MET A 1 -13.17 -26.00 -44.51
CA MET A 1 -13.67 -24.61 -44.49
C MET A 1 -14.64 -24.28 -45.64
N ASP A 2 -14.49 -24.85 -46.85
CA ASP A 2 -15.40 -24.57 -47.99
C ASP A 2 -16.89 -24.88 -47.76
N ASN A 3 -17.21 -25.88 -46.93
CA ASN A 3 -18.60 -26.19 -46.59
C ASN A 3 -19.24 -25.18 -45.64
N LEU A 4 -18.46 -24.51 -44.78
CA LEU A 4 -18.99 -23.53 -43.84
C LEU A 4 -19.41 -22.25 -44.58
N ASN A 5 -18.60 -21.81 -45.56
CA ASN A 5 -18.90 -20.63 -46.38
C ASN A 5 -20.10 -20.85 -47.30
N LYS A 6 -20.27 -22.06 -47.88
CA LYS A 6 -21.46 -22.39 -48.67
C LYS A 6 -22.72 -22.48 -47.80
N TYR A 7 -22.62 -23.06 -46.60
CA TYR A 7 -23.73 -23.13 -45.65
C TYR A 7 -24.15 -21.73 -45.18
N HIS A 8 -23.19 -20.89 -44.79
CA HIS A 8 -23.46 -19.50 -44.39
C HIS A 8 -24.17 -18.73 -45.49
N LYS A 9 -23.69 -18.81 -46.74
CA LYS A 9 -24.32 -18.10 -47.87
C LYS A 9 -25.76 -18.56 -48.11
N ALA A 10 -26.03 -19.87 -48.02
CA ALA A 10 -27.37 -20.41 -48.23
C ALA A 10 -28.37 -20.08 -47.11
N VAL A 11 -27.91 -19.90 -45.86
CA VAL A 11 -28.77 -19.56 -44.71
C VAL A 11 -29.01 -18.05 -44.63
N ILE A 12 -27.98 -17.24 -44.85
CA ILE A 12 -28.03 -15.76 -44.92
C ILE A 12 -29.00 -15.33 -46.02
N ASP A 13 -28.87 -15.90 -47.23
CA ASP A 13 -29.72 -15.53 -48.38
C ASP A 13 -31.18 -16.02 -48.25
N LYS A 14 -31.45 -17.07 -47.45
CA LYS A 14 -32.80 -17.67 -47.31
C LYS A 14 -33.69 -16.92 -46.32
N HIS A 15 -33.09 -16.19 -45.38
CA HIS A 15 -33.81 -15.50 -44.30
C HIS A 15 -33.67 -13.97 -44.35
N ASP A 16 -33.00 -13.43 -45.37
CA ASP A 16 -32.72 -11.99 -45.54
C ASP A 16 -32.00 -11.38 -44.32
N ILE A 17 -31.18 -12.20 -43.64
CA ILE A 17 -30.39 -11.78 -42.49
C ILE A 17 -29.06 -11.29 -43.04
N GLY A 18 -28.75 -9.99 -42.89
CA GLY A 18 -27.47 -9.47 -43.34
C GLY A 18 -26.32 -10.16 -42.60
N LYS A 19 -25.12 -10.24 -43.20
CA LYS A 19 -23.93 -10.80 -42.54
C LYS A 19 -23.72 -10.22 -41.13
N LYS A 20 -23.96 -8.91 -40.97
CA LYS A 20 -23.89 -8.22 -39.68
C LYS A 20 -24.91 -8.77 -38.67
N ASP A 21 -26.16 -8.95 -39.08
CA ASP A 21 -27.21 -9.48 -38.21
C ASP A 21 -26.92 -10.92 -37.79
N PHE A 22 -26.32 -11.73 -38.68
CA PHE A 22 -25.86 -13.07 -38.36
C PHE A 22 -24.69 -13.08 -37.36
N ASP A 23 -23.69 -12.20 -37.55
CA ASP A 23 -22.57 -12.03 -36.62
C ASP A 23 -23.06 -11.56 -35.24
N ASP A 24 -24.06 -10.68 -35.20
CA ASP A 24 -24.67 -10.19 -33.96
C ASP A 24 -25.47 -11.30 -33.24
N ILE A 25 -26.20 -12.15 -33.98
CA ILE A 25 -26.85 -13.37 -33.41
C ILE A 25 -25.81 -14.32 -32.83
N LEU A 26 -24.69 -14.56 -33.52
CA LEU A 26 -23.64 -15.45 -33.00
C LEU A 26 -23.02 -14.91 -31.71
N LYS A 27 -22.80 -13.59 -31.59
CA LYS A 27 -22.34 -12.97 -30.35
C LYS A 27 -23.36 -13.12 -29.22
N GLU A 28 -24.65 -12.99 -29.54
CA GLU A 28 -25.71 -13.19 -28.54
C GLU A 28 -25.75 -14.64 -28.06
N VAL A 29 -25.67 -15.62 -28.97
CA VAL A 29 -25.58 -17.05 -28.62
C VAL A 29 -24.34 -17.33 -27.76
N GLU A 30 -23.17 -16.83 -28.17
CA GLU A 30 -21.93 -16.96 -27.39
C GLU A 30 -22.07 -16.34 -25.98
N SER A 31 -22.73 -15.20 -25.87
CA SER A 31 -23.01 -14.55 -24.59
C SER A 31 -23.94 -15.39 -23.71
N VAL A 32 -24.97 -16.03 -24.28
CA VAL A 32 -25.90 -16.90 -23.56
C VAL A 32 -25.21 -18.19 -23.12
N ASP A 33 -24.40 -18.81 -23.98
CA ASP A 33 -23.63 -20.01 -23.65
C ASP A 33 -22.64 -19.73 -22.51
N LYS A 34 -21.90 -18.63 -22.56
CA LYS A 34 -21.04 -18.16 -21.46
C LYS A 34 -21.81 -17.92 -20.16
N ALA A 35 -23.04 -17.42 -20.24
CA ALA A 35 -23.89 -17.24 -19.06
C ALA A 35 -24.35 -18.58 -18.46
N TYR A 36 -24.68 -19.57 -19.30
CA TYR A 36 -25.00 -20.93 -18.84
C TYR A 36 -23.78 -21.65 -18.25
N GLU A 37 -22.63 -21.57 -18.90
CA GLU A 37 -21.35 -22.10 -18.40
C GLU A 37 -21.06 -21.57 -17.00
N LYS A 38 -21.09 -20.24 -16.81
CA LYS A 38 -20.91 -19.60 -15.50
C LYS A 38 -21.91 -20.11 -14.44
N LYS A 39 -23.17 -20.34 -14.83
CA LYS A 39 -24.20 -20.87 -13.92
C LYS A 39 -23.95 -22.34 -13.54
N PHE A 40 -23.54 -23.17 -14.49
CA PHE A 40 -23.21 -24.57 -14.24
C PHE A 40 -21.96 -24.69 -13.37
N GLU A 41 -20.93 -23.89 -13.62
CA GLU A 41 -19.73 -23.83 -12.79
C GLU A 41 -20.07 -23.39 -11.36
N SER A 42 -20.88 -22.34 -11.20
CA SER A 42 -21.36 -21.91 -9.88
C SER A 42 -22.10 -23.03 -9.16
N THR A 43 -23.00 -23.76 -9.86
CA THR A 43 -23.73 -24.90 -9.28
C THR A 43 -22.79 -26.04 -8.90
N LEU A 44 -21.79 -26.32 -9.73
CA LEU A 44 -20.78 -27.35 -9.46
C LEU A 44 -19.95 -27.00 -8.23
N ASN A 45 -19.50 -25.74 -8.11
CA ASN A 45 -18.72 -25.27 -6.97
C ASN A 45 -19.56 -25.32 -5.67
N GLU A 46 -20.86 -25.00 -5.72
CA GLU A 46 -21.79 -25.20 -4.59
C GLU A 46 -21.91 -26.67 -4.19
N LEU A 47 -22.02 -27.59 -5.17
CA LEU A 47 -22.09 -29.03 -4.92
C LEU A 47 -20.78 -29.59 -4.36
N GLU A 48 -19.63 -29.13 -4.86
CA GLU A 48 -18.30 -29.48 -4.34
C GLU A 48 -18.14 -28.98 -2.89
N GLY A 49 -18.55 -27.74 -2.61
CA GLY A 49 -18.59 -27.20 -1.24
C GLY A 49 -19.51 -28.00 -0.32
N PHE A 50 -20.67 -28.46 -0.81
CA PHE A 50 -21.59 -29.31 -0.06
C PHE A 50 -21.02 -30.71 0.20
N GLN A 51 -20.44 -31.36 -0.82
CA GLN A 51 -19.77 -32.65 -0.68
C GLN A 51 -18.63 -32.57 0.34
N TYR A 52 -17.83 -31.50 0.29
CA TYR A 52 -16.77 -31.25 1.26
C TYR A 52 -17.33 -31.15 2.69
N LYS A 53 -18.46 -30.48 2.89
CA LYS A 53 -19.14 -30.43 4.21
C LYS A 53 -19.57 -31.83 4.67
N LEU A 54 -20.13 -32.66 3.78
CA LEU A 54 -20.52 -34.04 4.11
C LEU A 54 -19.32 -34.91 4.50
N ASP A 55 -18.22 -34.85 3.72
CA ASP A 55 -17.02 -35.62 3.98
C ASP A 55 -16.39 -35.26 5.34
N ASN A 56 -16.46 -33.99 5.75
CA ASN A 56 -15.96 -33.57 7.04
C ASN A 56 -16.89 -33.92 8.20
N ILE A 57 -18.21 -33.84 8.03
CA ILE A 57 -19.16 -34.38 9.02
C ILE A 57 -18.86 -35.87 9.25
N ALA A 58 -18.62 -36.63 8.17
CA ALA A 58 -18.25 -38.03 8.29
C ALA A 58 -16.92 -38.24 9.06
N LYS A 59 -15.92 -37.38 8.87
CA LYS A 59 -14.65 -37.42 9.63
C LYS A 59 -14.84 -37.06 11.11
N ILE A 60 -15.70 -36.11 11.43
CA ILE A 60 -15.99 -35.67 12.81
C ILE A 60 -16.71 -36.76 13.61
N ILE A 61 -17.57 -37.55 12.95
CA ILE A 61 -18.32 -38.63 13.61
C ILE A 61 -17.44 -39.87 13.88
N THR A 62 -16.15 -39.84 13.53
CA THR A 62 -15.25 -40.94 13.91
C THR A 62 -15.01 -40.98 15.43
N PRO A 63 -14.99 -42.19 16.06
CA PRO A 63 -14.86 -42.33 17.52
C PRO A 63 -13.67 -41.60 18.14
N SER A 64 -12.56 -41.45 17.40
CA SER A 64 -11.35 -40.74 17.83
C SER A 64 -11.51 -39.22 17.91
N VAL A 65 -12.39 -38.61 17.10
CA VAL A 65 -12.66 -37.17 17.13
C VAL A 65 -13.73 -36.84 18.17
N ILE A 66 -14.66 -37.76 18.42
CA ILE A 66 -15.67 -37.64 19.50
C ILE A 66 -15.03 -37.58 20.90
N THR A 67 -13.82 -38.15 21.07
CA THR A 67 -13.04 -38.05 22.30
C THR A 67 -12.19 -36.77 22.41
N ALA A 68 -12.16 -35.91 21.38
CA ALA A 68 -11.45 -34.64 21.42
C ALA A 68 -12.20 -33.60 22.30
N SER A 69 -11.48 -32.58 22.78
CA SER A 69 -12.11 -31.48 23.52
C SER A 69 -13.08 -30.70 22.65
N LYS A 70 -14.08 -30.07 23.28
CA LYS A 70 -15.07 -29.19 22.62
C LYS A 70 -14.41 -28.13 21.75
N ASP A 71 -13.26 -27.61 22.18
CA ASP A 71 -12.51 -26.57 21.48
C ASP A 71 -11.90 -27.08 20.18
N ILE A 72 -11.32 -28.29 20.20
CA ILE A 72 -10.78 -28.94 18.99
C ILE A 72 -11.89 -29.18 17.97
N LEU A 73 -13.06 -29.66 18.43
CA LEU A 73 -14.22 -29.88 17.57
C LEU A 73 -14.71 -28.57 16.93
N GLY A 74 -14.77 -27.50 17.73
CA GLY A 74 -15.13 -26.16 17.26
C GLY A 74 -14.21 -25.65 16.17
N SER A 75 -12.89 -25.76 16.35
CA SER A 75 -11.90 -25.35 15.35
C SER A 75 -12.01 -26.16 14.05
N ILE A 76 -12.21 -27.48 14.13
CA ILE A 76 -12.40 -28.34 12.94
C ILE A 76 -13.67 -27.95 12.17
N MET A 77 -14.77 -27.69 12.90
CA MET A 77 -16.03 -27.26 12.28
C MET A 77 -15.92 -25.89 11.62
N SER A 78 -15.25 -24.93 12.28
CA SER A 78 -15.03 -23.59 11.72
C SER A 78 -14.21 -23.68 10.44
N TYR A 79 -13.05 -24.35 10.48
CA TYR A 79 -12.18 -24.55 9.32
C TYR A 79 -12.93 -25.22 8.15
N THR A 80 -13.67 -26.29 8.45
CA THR A 80 -14.48 -27.01 7.45
C THR A 80 -15.51 -26.10 6.79
N ASN A 81 -16.22 -25.29 7.58
CA ASN A 81 -17.25 -24.42 7.07
C ASN A 81 -16.65 -23.31 6.20
N CYS A 82 -15.60 -22.63 6.68
CA CYS A 82 -14.89 -21.60 5.92
C CYS A 82 -14.32 -22.14 4.61
N LYS A 83 -13.72 -23.33 4.62
CA LYS A 83 -13.23 -23.98 3.40
C LYS A 83 -14.34 -24.34 2.41
N GLY A 84 -15.46 -24.86 2.90
CA GLY A 84 -16.62 -25.15 2.04
C GLY A 84 -17.21 -23.88 1.40
N MET A 85 -17.23 -22.77 2.14
CA MET A 85 -17.67 -21.47 1.63
C MET A 85 -16.65 -20.87 0.64
N ALA A 86 -15.35 -20.98 0.91
CA ALA A 86 -14.28 -20.61 0.00
C ALA A 86 -14.39 -21.32 -1.35
N ILE A 87 -14.60 -22.65 -1.34
CA ILE A 87 -14.81 -23.43 -2.58
C ILE A 87 -16.10 -22.99 -3.29
N ALA A 88 -17.19 -22.74 -2.55
CA ALA A 88 -18.44 -22.30 -3.16
C ALA A 88 -18.32 -20.92 -3.85
N GLN A 89 -17.64 -19.97 -3.21
CA GLN A 89 -17.53 -18.58 -3.71
C GLN A 89 -16.39 -18.38 -4.72
N TYR A 90 -15.26 -19.07 -4.54
CA TYR A 90 -14.03 -18.89 -5.32
C TYR A 90 -13.55 -20.16 -6.02
N GLY A 91 -14.39 -21.20 -6.15
CA GLY A 91 -14.00 -22.53 -6.63
C GLY A 91 -13.28 -22.56 -7.98
N ASN A 92 -13.71 -21.73 -8.94
CA ASN A 92 -13.04 -21.64 -10.24
C ASN A 92 -11.62 -21.08 -10.11
N TYR A 93 -11.45 -19.99 -9.35
CA TYR A 93 -10.13 -19.41 -9.07
C TYR A 93 -9.24 -20.43 -8.33
N LEU A 94 -9.78 -21.12 -7.32
CA LEU A 94 -9.06 -22.12 -6.53
C LEU A 94 -8.63 -23.37 -7.32
N LYS A 95 -9.24 -23.65 -8.47
CA LYS A 95 -8.76 -24.73 -9.36
C LYS A 95 -7.44 -24.36 -10.02
N GLU A 96 -7.24 -23.08 -10.33
CA GLU A 96 -6.03 -22.55 -10.95
C GLU A 96 -4.98 -22.12 -9.91
N HIS A 97 -5.44 -21.68 -8.73
CA HIS A 97 -4.63 -21.14 -7.64
C HIS A 97 -4.93 -21.82 -6.28
N PRO A 98 -4.69 -23.14 -6.16
CA PRO A 98 -4.98 -23.87 -4.91
C PRO A 98 -4.17 -23.37 -3.70
N GLU A 99 -3.04 -22.70 -3.93
CA GLU A 99 -2.18 -22.10 -2.90
C GLU A 99 -2.85 -20.94 -2.13
N ASP A 100 -3.84 -20.29 -2.72
CA ASP A 100 -4.53 -19.14 -2.11
C ASP A 100 -5.70 -19.55 -1.19
N LEU A 101 -5.95 -20.85 -1.01
CA LEU A 101 -7.06 -21.37 -0.21
C LEU A 101 -7.12 -20.78 1.20
N GLU A 102 -5.98 -20.75 1.91
CA GLU A 102 -5.96 -20.24 3.28
C GLU A 102 -6.24 -18.73 3.34
N LYS A 103 -5.75 -17.95 2.35
CA LYS A 103 -6.09 -16.51 2.25
C LYS A 103 -7.58 -16.31 2.02
N ILE A 104 -8.16 -17.06 1.09
CA ILE A 104 -9.59 -16.98 0.78
C ILE A 104 -10.43 -17.42 1.98
N MET A 105 -10.01 -18.43 2.74
CA MET A 105 -10.72 -18.84 3.96
C MET A 105 -10.80 -17.71 4.98
N VAL A 106 -9.72 -16.94 5.17
CA VAL A 106 -9.71 -15.75 6.04
C VAL A 106 -10.65 -14.66 5.50
N ILE A 107 -10.65 -14.44 4.19
CA ILE A 107 -11.56 -13.48 3.54
C ILE A 107 -13.02 -13.86 3.81
N VAL A 108 -13.37 -15.10 3.52
CA VAL A 108 -14.74 -15.61 3.66
C VAL A 108 -15.20 -15.59 5.12
N GLU A 109 -14.33 -15.93 6.07
CA GLU A 109 -14.64 -15.82 7.49
C GLU A 109 -14.98 -14.38 7.88
N TYR A 110 -14.17 -13.41 7.44
CA TYR A 110 -14.43 -11.99 7.69
C TYR A 110 -15.73 -11.51 7.02
N GLU A 111 -15.94 -11.81 5.74
CA GLU A 111 -17.13 -11.41 4.98
C GLU A 111 -18.43 -12.01 5.55
N THR A 112 -18.35 -13.19 6.17
CA THR A 112 -19.49 -13.82 6.85
C THR A 112 -19.90 -13.06 8.11
N LEU A 113 -18.92 -12.52 8.83
CA LEU A 113 -19.14 -11.76 10.06
C LEU A 113 -19.48 -10.28 9.79
N HIS A 114 -19.09 -9.75 8.63
CA HIS A 114 -19.22 -8.35 8.22
C HIS A 114 -19.88 -8.19 6.85
N PRO A 115 -21.14 -8.66 6.66
CA PRO A 115 -21.82 -8.66 5.36
C PRO A 115 -21.98 -7.25 4.76
N GLU A 116 -22.03 -6.21 5.60
CA GLU A 116 -22.09 -4.81 5.18
C GLU A 116 -20.85 -4.35 4.40
N SER A 117 -19.67 -4.86 4.78
CA SER A 117 -18.39 -4.48 4.16
C SER A 117 -18.20 -5.15 2.80
N VAL A 118 -18.84 -6.30 2.56
CA VAL A 118 -18.65 -7.14 1.36
C VAL A 118 -19.04 -6.40 0.09
N LYS A 119 -20.19 -5.71 0.11
CA LYS A 119 -20.66 -4.98 -1.07
C LYS A 119 -19.70 -3.84 -1.39
N LYS A 120 -19.35 -3.05 -0.38
CA LYS A 120 -18.46 -1.89 -0.50
C LYS A 120 -17.09 -2.28 -1.05
N THR A 121 -16.46 -3.32 -0.49
CA THR A 121 -15.14 -3.79 -0.93
C THR A 121 -15.18 -4.39 -2.34
N ASN A 122 -16.22 -5.15 -2.69
CA ASN A 122 -16.37 -5.71 -4.03
C ASN A 122 -16.58 -4.63 -5.10
N GLU A 123 -17.39 -3.61 -4.81
CA GLU A 123 -17.65 -2.52 -5.76
C GLU A 123 -16.38 -1.69 -5.99
N PHE A 124 -15.70 -1.29 -4.90
CA PHE A 124 -14.46 -0.52 -4.97
C PHE A 124 -13.34 -1.25 -5.72
N LEU A 125 -13.14 -2.56 -5.47
CA LEU A 125 -12.08 -3.36 -6.10
C LEU A 125 -12.48 -3.96 -7.45
N SER A 126 -13.71 -3.71 -7.92
CA SER A 126 -14.24 -4.25 -9.19
C SER A 126 -13.40 -3.98 -10.45
N PRO A 127 -12.58 -2.90 -10.52
CA PRO A 127 -11.68 -2.70 -11.65
C PRO A 127 -10.49 -3.68 -11.72
N LEU A 128 -10.21 -4.44 -10.65
CA LEU A 128 -9.05 -5.32 -10.53
C LEU A 128 -9.36 -6.77 -10.91
N GLU A 129 -8.31 -7.51 -11.28
CA GLU A 129 -8.40 -8.95 -11.50
C GLU A 129 -8.58 -9.70 -10.17
N MET A 130 -9.21 -10.88 -10.22
CA MET A 130 -9.59 -11.63 -9.02
C MET A 130 -8.42 -11.92 -8.06
N GLN A 131 -7.23 -12.21 -8.61
CA GLN A 131 -6.02 -12.44 -7.82
C GLN A 131 -5.66 -11.22 -6.96
N ASP A 132 -5.75 -10.02 -7.54
CA ASP A 132 -5.45 -8.77 -6.86
C ASP A 132 -6.52 -8.39 -5.85
N VAL A 133 -7.80 -8.63 -6.17
CA VAL A 133 -8.91 -8.48 -5.22
C VAL A 133 -8.68 -9.34 -3.98
N ILE A 134 -8.30 -10.62 -4.16
CA ILE A 134 -7.99 -11.53 -3.05
C ILE A 134 -6.80 -11.02 -2.24
N GLY A 135 -5.71 -10.63 -2.91
CA GLY A 135 -4.51 -10.13 -2.26
C GLY A 135 -4.77 -8.89 -1.39
N ILE A 136 -5.44 -7.88 -1.94
CA ILE A 136 -5.77 -6.64 -1.25
C ILE A 136 -6.76 -6.89 -0.10
N LYS A 137 -7.85 -7.65 -0.33
CA LYS A 137 -8.80 -7.99 0.74
C LYS A 137 -8.15 -8.72 1.89
N TYR A 138 -7.29 -9.69 1.59
CA TYR A 138 -6.57 -10.43 2.62
C TYR A 138 -5.75 -9.49 3.50
N LEU A 139 -5.00 -8.55 2.90
CA LEU A 139 -4.19 -7.58 3.63
C LEU A 139 -5.05 -6.62 4.48
N ILE A 140 -6.16 -6.08 3.93
CA ILE A 140 -7.08 -5.23 4.68
C ILE A 140 -7.70 -5.99 5.86
N TYR A 141 -8.30 -7.17 5.62
CA TYR A 141 -9.08 -7.88 6.63
C TYR A 141 -8.21 -8.47 7.76
N THR A 142 -6.94 -8.77 7.48
CA THR A 142 -5.97 -9.26 8.47
C THR A 142 -5.18 -8.16 9.17
N SER A 143 -5.29 -6.91 8.71
CA SER A 143 -4.62 -5.78 9.34
C SER A 143 -5.17 -5.51 10.75
N LYS A 144 -4.31 -4.94 11.61
CA LYS A 144 -4.68 -4.55 12.97
C LYS A 144 -5.53 -3.28 12.93
N GLU A 145 -6.28 -3.02 14.00
CA GLU A 145 -6.91 -1.70 14.17
C GLU A 145 -5.86 -0.62 14.50
N PRO A 146 -6.04 0.64 14.05
CA PRO A 146 -7.20 1.15 13.30
C PRO A 146 -7.12 0.96 11.77
N TYR A 147 -6.01 0.42 11.26
CA TYR A 147 -5.74 0.35 9.81
C TYR A 147 -6.87 -0.31 9.02
N ARG A 148 -7.43 -1.42 9.54
CA ARG A 148 -8.55 -2.11 8.91
C ARG A 148 -9.80 -1.24 8.83
N SER A 149 -10.27 -0.72 9.97
CA SER A 149 -11.49 0.10 10.01
C SER A 149 -11.37 1.33 9.12
N LEU A 150 -10.24 2.03 9.15
CA LEU A 150 -10.01 3.20 8.29
C LEU A 150 -10.07 2.87 6.80
N CYS A 151 -9.50 1.74 6.36
CA CYS A 151 -9.63 1.31 4.96
C CYS A 151 -11.10 1.08 4.58
N LEU A 152 -11.85 0.37 5.43
CA LEU A 152 -13.24 0.03 5.18
C LEU A 152 -14.15 1.25 5.23
N GLU A 153 -13.85 2.21 6.09
CA GLU A 153 -14.61 3.44 6.26
C GLU A 153 -14.46 4.37 5.06
N TYR A 154 -13.25 4.59 4.56
CA TYR A 154 -12.99 5.61 3.54
C TYR A 154 -12.97 5.12 2.08
N MET A 155 -13.07 3.82 1.80
CA MET A 155 -12.95 3.33 0.41
C MET A 155 -14.08 3.76 -0.55
N ASP A 156 -15.20 4.29 -0.06
CA ASP A 156 -16.28 4.86 -0.90
C ASP A 156 -16.10 6.36 -1.17
N GLU A 157 -15.12 7.01 -0.55
CA GLU A 157 -14.82 8.42 -0.79
C GLU A 157 -13.98 8.63 -2.05
N PHE A 158 -13.41 7.57 -2.64
CA PHE A 158 -12.60 7.63 -3.84
C PHE A 158 -12.73 6.38 -4.71
N GLU A 159 -12.23 6.46 -5.96
CA GLU A 159 -12.36 5.40 -6.95
C GLU A 159 -11.01 5.00 -7.56
N ILE A 160 -10.86 3.72 -7.93
CA ILE A 160 -9.76 3.26 -8.76
C ILE A 160 -10.10 3.57 -10.22
N THR A 161 -9.43 4.57 -10.80
CA THR A 161 -9.75 5.05 -12.15
C THR A 161 -8.85 4.49 -13.23
N ASN A 162 -7.62 4.07 -12.87
CA ASN A 162 -6.68 3.48 -13.81
C ASN A 162 -5.68 2.57 -13.09
N ILE A 163 -5.49 1.37 -13.65
CA ILE A 163 -4.67 0.28 -13.08
C ILE A 163 -3.46 -0.06 -13.95
N LYS A 164 -3.22 0.74 -15.00
CA LYS A 164 -2.08 0.60 -15.91
C LYS A 164 -1.25 1.87 -15.85
N LYS A 165 0.07 1.72 -15.95
CA LYS A 165 1.00 2.85 -16.05
C LYS A 165 0.50 3.87 -17.07
N ILE A 166 0.14 5.05 -16.60
CA ILE A 166 -0.08 6.19 -17.48
C ILE A 166 1.32 6.58 -17.97
N GLY A 167 1.70 6.09 -19.15
CA GLY A 167 2.89 6.59 -19.81
C GLY A 167 2.73 8.09 -20.00
N VAL A 168 3.54 8.92 -19.33
CA VAL A 168 3.93 10.34 -19.54
C VAL A 168 3.02 11.26 -20.39
N PHE A 169 1.71 11.02 -20.50
CA PHE A 169 0.84 11.74 -21.45
C PHE A 169 0.39 13.10 -20.92
N THR A 170 0.71 13.44 -19.66
CA THR A 170 0.45 14.76 -19.06
C THR A 170 1.71 15.53 -18.67
N GLY A 171 2.91 14.97 -18.84
CA GLY A 171 4.13 15.55 -18.24
C GLY A 171 4.19 15.44 -16.71
N GLU A 172 3.20 14.79 -16.09
CA GLU A 172 3.16 14.44 -14.67
C GLU A 172 3.35 12.91 -14.58
N SER A 173 4.59 12.44 -14.70
CA SER A 173 4.88 11.02 -14.52
C SER A 173 4.57 10.60 -13.08
N GLY A 174 3.55 9.76 -12.89
CA GLY A 174 3.34 9.00 -11.65
C GLY A 174 2.32 9.52 -10.65
N ILE A 175 1.17 10.09 -11.07
CA ILE A 175 0.13 10.49 -10.09
C ILE A 175 -0.56 9.24 -9.55
N LEU A 176 -0.56 9.10 -8.21
CA LEU A 176 -1.02 7.89 -7.56
C LEU A 176 -2.24 8.10 -6.59
N PHE A 177 -2.51 9.32 -6.09
CA PHE A 177 -3.84 9.75 -5.61
C PHE A 177 -4.12 11.23 -5.99
N TRP A 178 -5.30 11.50 -6.57
CA TRP A 178 -5.69 12.86 -6.98
C TRP A 178 -6.93 13.34 -6.22
N HIS A 179 -6.70 14.11 -5.15
CA HIS A 179 -7.75 14.57 -4.24
C HIS A 179 -8.86 15.42 -4.91
N LYS A 180 -8.59 16.03 -6.08
CA LYS A 180 -9.59 16.85 -6.80
C LYS A 180 -10.65 16.02 -7.52
N SER A 181 -10.30 14.82 -7.98
CA SER A 181 -11.26 13.87 -8.59
C SER A 181 -11.51 12.66 -7.72
N ALA A 182 -10.94 12.62 -6.51
CA ALA A 182 -11.03 11.48 -5.60
C ALA A 182 -10.67 10.17 -6.32
N SER A 183 -9.51 10.15 -6.98
CA SER A 183 -9.13 9.02 -7.83
C SER A 183 -7.76 8.46 -7.49
N LEU A 184 -7.68 7.14 -7.42
CA LEU A 184 -6.45 6.37 -7.33
C LEU A 184 -6.07 5.89 -8.73
N VAL A 185 -4.80 6.07 -9.08
CA VAL A 185 -4.20 5.62 -10.33
C VAL A 185 -2.93 4.86 -9.97
N PHE A 186 -2.68 3.67 -10.51
CA PHE A 186 -1.45 2.94 -10.24
C PHE A 186 -1.21 1.87 -11.29
N ASP A 187 -0.02 1.25 -11.31
CA ASP A 187 0.21 0.05 -12.13
C ASP A 187 0.09 -1.20 -11.26
N ILE A 188 -1.00 -1.94 -11.42
CA ILE A 188 -1.27 -3.13 -10.62
C ILE A 188 -0.23 -4.25 -10.85
N ASN A 189 0.33 -4.35 -12.06
CA ASN A 189 1.29 -5.41 -12.40
C ASN A 189 2.66 -5.14 -11.78
N GLU A 190 3.06 -3.86 -11.71
CA GLU A 190 4.25 -3.45 -10.97
C GLU A 190 3.99 -3.58 -9.45
N ASP A 191 2.80 -3.20 -8.99
CA ASP A 191 2.52 -3.11 -7.57
C ASP A 191 2.31 -4.46 -6.87
N CYS A 192 1.78 -5.47 -7.57
CA CYS A 192 1.69 -6.83 -7.05
C CYS A 192 3.06 -7.52 -6.88
N ASN A 193 4.14 -6.93 -7.40
CA ASN A 193 5.52 -7.40 -7.22
C ASN A 193 6.43 -6.32 -6.60
N ASN A 194 5.83 -5.32 -5.95
CA ASN A 194 6.56 -4.17 -5.45
C ASN A 194 7.58 -4.60 -4.38
N PRO A 195 8.87 -4.20 -4.52
CA PRO A 195 9.89 -4.58 -3.56
C PRO A 195 9.60 -4.07 -2.15
N ARG A 196 8.80 -3.00 -2.00
CA ARG A 196 8.38 -2.44 -0.70
C ARG A 196 7.35 -3.31 0.03
N GLY A 197 6.74 -4.27 -0.67
CA GLY A 197 5.67 -5.14 -0.21
C GLY A 197 4.55 -5.22 -1.25
N GLN A 198 3.90 -6.38 -1.35
CA GLN A 198 2.81 -6.58 -2.31
C GLN A 198 1.69 -5.54 -2.11
N TYR A 199 1.31 -4.84 -3.18
CA TYR A 199 0.31 -3.76 -3.17
C TYR A 199 0.69 -2.53 -2.34
N TYR A 200 1.99 -2.31 -2.10
CA TYR A 200 2.45 -1.17 -1.30
C TYR A 200 1.99 0.17 -1.86
N THR A 201 2.09 0.38 -3.18
CA THR A 201 1.69 1.65 -3.79
C THR A 201 0.21 1.89 -3.58
N PHE A 202 -0.64 0.88 -3.86
CA PHE A 202 -2.07 0.97 -3.59
C PHE A 202 -2.37 1.41 -2.14
N PHE A 203 -1.70 0.82 -1.14
CA PHE A 203 -1.92 1.19 0.26
C PHE A 203 -1.31 2.53 0.67
N HIS A 204 -0.18 2.93 0.07
CA HIS A 204 0.38 4.26 0.24
C HIS A 204 -0.63 5.33 -0.23
N GLU A 205 -1.21 5.14 -1.42
CA GLU A 205 -2.19 6.08 -1.96
C GLU A 205 -3.52 6.06 -1.23
N MET A 206 -3.96 4.89 -0.76
CA MET A 206 -5.09 4.78 0.15
C MET A 206 -4.80 5.55 1.46
N GLY A 207 -3.56 5.57 1.94
CA GLY A 207 -3.12 6.43 3.05
C GLY A 207 -3.33 7.92 2.75
N HIS A 208 -2.91 8.40 1.58
CA HIS A 208 -3.18 9.79 1.15
C HIS A 208 -4.67 10.10 1.10
N ALA A 209 -5.49 9.16 0.62
CA ALA A 209 -6.94 9.33 0.54
C ALA A 209 -7.57 9.43 1.93
N ILE A 210 -7.28 8.49 2.82
CA ILE A 210 -7.76 8.48 4.21
C ILE A 210 -7.37 9.79 4.92
N ASP A 211 -6.10 10.20 4.82
CA ASP A 211 -5.62 11.44 5.43
C ASP A 211 -6.41 12.67 4.97
N TYR A 212 -6.67 12.75 3.66
CA TYR A 212 -7.41 13.86 3.05
C TYR A 212 -8.89 13.87 3.43
N PHE A 213 -9.57 12.74 3.36
CA PHE A 213 -11.01 12.69 3.64
C PHE A 213 -11.29 12.84 5.13
N TYR A 214 -10.50 12.20 5.98
CA TYR A 214 -10.63 12.36 7.44
C TYR A 214 -10.46 13.82 7.86
N GLY A 215 -9.42 14.51 7.39
CA GLY A 215 -9.22 15.92 7.76
C GLY A 215 -10.30 16.83 7.16
N LYS A 216 -10.81 16.54 5.96
CA LYS A 216 -11.94 17.28 5.36
C LYS A 216 -13.21 17.14 6.20
N GLU A 217 -13.55 15.94 6.66
CA GLU A 217 -14.72 15.67 7.51
C GLU A 217 -14.64 16.39 8.85
N ASN A 218 -13.43 16.53 9.39
CA ASN A 218 -13.16 17.23 10.65
C ASN A 218 -12.96 18.75 10.49
N GLY A 219 -13.15 19.31 9.29
CA GLY A 219 -13.08 20.75 9.05
C GLY A 219 -11.66 21.32 8.91
N GLU A 220 -10.65 20.47 8.74
CA GLU A 220 -9.23 20.84 8.64
C GLU A 220 -8.81 21.25 7.22
N GLY A 221 -9.76 21.32 6.28
CA GLY A 221 -9.51 21.82 4.93
C GLY A 221 -8.67 20.90 4.03
N GLY A 222 -8.53 19.62 4.39
CA GLY A 222 -7.81 18.62 3.60
C GLY A 222 -7.15 17.58 4.48
N TYR A 223 -5.84 17.41 4.33
CA TYR A 223 -5.03 16.36 4.97
C TYR A 223 -4.89 16.57 6.48
N TYR A 224 -5.36 15.63 7.29
CA TYR A 224 -5.28 15.66 8.75
C TYR A 224 -3.85 15.72 9.27
N SER A 225 -2.90 15.03 8.61
CA SER A 225 -1.47 15.06 8.92
C SER A 225 -0.84 16.45 8.87
N THR A 226 -1.52 17.42 8.23
CA THR A 226 -1.04 18.81 8.17
C THR A 226 -1.44 19.65 9.39
N THR A 227 -2.46 19.21 10.14
CA THR A 227 -3.05 20.00 11.23
C THR A 227 -3.12 19.27 12.56
N PHE A 228 -3.10 17.94 12.58
CA PHE A 228 -3.00 17.17 13.80
C PHE A 228 -1.73 17.54 14.56
N THR A 229 -1.86 17.75 15.88
CA THR A 229 -0.73 18.09 16.73
C THR A 229 -0.69 17.27 18.01
N THR A 230 0.49 16.80 18.36
CA THR A 230 0.82 16.32 19.70
C THR A 230 1.76 17.34 20.34
N ASN A 231 1.49 17.77 21.58
CA ASN A 231 2.30 18.77 22.28
C ASN A 231 2.54 20.07 21.48
N GLY A 232 1.56 20.45 20.65
CA GLY A 232 1.63 21.65 19.80
C GLY A 232 2.56 21.55 18.59
N LYS A 233 2.99 20.32 18.22
CA LYS A 233 3.83 20.04 17.06
C LYS A 233 3.08 19.18 16.05
N THR A 234 3.24 19.50 14.77
CA THR A 234 2.72 18.72 13.63
C THR A 234 3.67 17.58 13.27
N LEU A 235 3.21 16.64 12.45
CA LEU A 235 4.08 15.60 11.88
C LEU A 235 5.28 16.20 11.11
N SER A 236 5.10 17.32 10.42
CA SER A 236 6.21 17.99 9.75
C SER A 236 7.26 18.52 10.73
N ASP A 237 6.85 18.94 11.93
CA ASP A 237 7.79 19.39 12.96
C ASP A 237 8.58 18.21 13.53
N TYR A 238 7.91 17.07 13.78
CA TYR A 238 8.57 15.85 14.22
C TYR A 238 9.54 15.29 13.18
N ASN A 239 9.16 15.31 11.89
CA ASN A 239 10.07 14.91 10.80
C ASN A 239 11.35 15.76 10.82
N ILE A 240 11.24 17.07 11.03
CA ILE A 240 12.41 17.96 11.12
C ILE A 240 13.26 17.63 12.35
N ILE A 241 12.62 17.40 13.50
CA ILE A 241 13.31 17.07 14.77
C ILE A 241 14.09 15.77 14.64
N ASP A 242 13.46 14.71 14.13
CA ASP A 242 14.10 13.40 13.96
C ASP A 242 15.32 13.49 13.03
N VAL A 243 15.16 14.14 11.87
CA VAL A 243 16.24 14.34 10.89
C VAL A 243 17.39 15.13 11.51
N GLU A 244 17.10 16.26 12.16
CA GLU A 244 18.12 17.11 12.77
C GLU A 244 18.87 16.40 13.89
N ASN A 245 18.14 15.71 14.79
CA ASN A 245 18.73 14.96 15.89
C ASN A 245 19.64 13.84 15.37
N ASN A 246 19.19 13.08 14.38
CA ASN A 246 19.94 11.98 13.82
C ASN A 246 21.21 12.45 13.10
N ILE A 247 21.15 13.57 12.35
CA ILE A 247 22.32 14.22 11.74
C ILE A 247 23.33 14.62 12.81
N LYS A 248 22.87 15.30 13.88
CA LYS A 248 23.75 15.75 14.97
C LYS A 248 24.41 14.58 15.69
N SER A 249 23.65 13.53 16.03
CA SER A 249 24.19 12.34 16.67
C SER A 249 25.24 11.63 15.82
N ASN A 250 25.04 11.51 14.51
CA ASN A 250 26.04 10.91 13.63
C ASN A 250 27.31 11.77 13.50
N LEU A 251 27.18 13.09 13.46
CA LEU A 251 28.33 14.00 13.50
C LEU A 251 29.11 13.88 14.82
N GLU A 252 28.42 13.77 15.95
CA GLU A 252 29.03 13.51 17.26
C GLU A 252 29.87 12.24 17.24
N ILE A 253 29.33 11.15 16.67
CA ILE A 253 30.06 9.87 16.52
C ILE A 253 31.30 10.05 15.62
N MET A 254 31.18 10.73 14.48
CA MET A 254 32.32 10.97 13.58
C MET A 254 33.44 11.80 14.23
N LEU A 255 33.06 12.78 15.06
CA LEU A 255 33.98 13.66 15.80
C LEU A 255 34.63 13.00 17.03
N GLN A 256 34.23 11.78 17.39
CA GLN A 256 34.94 10.95 18.37
C GLN A 256 36.13 10.18 17.77
N SER A 257 36.35 10.27 16.46
CA SER A 257 37.52 9.67 15.82
C SER A 257 38.82 10.39 16.18
N LYS A 258 39.94 9.66 16.12
CA LYS A 258 41.28 10.15 16.49
C LYS A 258 41.74 11.38 15.72
N GLU A 259 41.17 11.61 14.53
CA GLU A 259 41.45 12.80 13.71
C GLU A 259 41.07 14.09 14.43
N PHE A 260 40.09 14.03 15.34
CA PHE A 260 39.54 15.19 16.04
C PHE A 260 39.85 15.20 17.54
N ASP A 261 40.82 14.39 18.01
CA ASP A 261 41.22 14.32 19.43
C ASP A 261 41.82 15.65 19.94
N ASN A 262 42.33 16.48 19.03
CA ASN A 262 42.91 17.78 19.36
C ASN A 262 41.90 18.92 19.47
N LEU A 263 40.62 18.69 19.11
CA LEU A 263 39.56 19.69 19.22
C LEU A 263 38.92 19.64 20.60
N SER A 264 38.61 20.80 21.16
CA SER A 264 37.78 20.93 22.35
C SER A 264 36.32 20.59 22.06
N ASP A 265 35.56 20.25 23.10
CA ASP A 265 34.12 19.95 22.98
C ASP A 265 33.34 21.14 22.38
N ASP A 266 33.72 22.38 22.73
CA ASP A 266 33.11 23.59 22.17
C ASP A 266 33.38 23.73 20.65
N GLU A 267 34.59 23.37 20.19
CA GLU A 267 34.92 23.36 18.76
C GLU A 267 34.15 22.28 18.01
N LYS A 268 34.05 21.07 18.58
CA LYS A 268 33.25 19.97 18.01
C LYS A 268 31.77 20.37 17.93
N GLN A 269 31.22 20.95 18.99
CA GLN A 269 29.83 21.41 19.01
C GLN A 269 29.59 22.51 17.97
N LYS A 270 30.54 23.43 17.81
CA LYS A 270 30.47 24.45 16.77
C LYS A 270 30.40 23.81 15.38
N MET A 271 31.24 22.82 15.09
CA MET A 271 31.22 22.08 13.83
C MET A 271 29.90 21.33 13.59
N ILE A 272 29.34 20.69 14.63
CA ILE A 272 28.04 20.01 14.55
C ILE A 272 26.93 21.00 14.19
N ASN A 273 26.88 22.14 14.88
CA ASN A 273 25.88 23.18 14.62
C ASN A 273 26.03 23.75 13.21
N ASN A 274 27.28 23.98 12.81
CA ASN A 274 27.64 24.47 11.50
C ASN A 274 27.15 23.55 10.36
N ILE A 275 27.53 22.27 10.42
CA ILE A 275 27.17 21.29 9.40
C ILE A 275 25.66 21.01 9.39
N SER A 276 25.04 20.84 10.56
CA SER A 276 23.59 20.60 10.65
C SER A 276 22.77 21.78 10.10
N GLN A 277 23.12 23.03 10.43
CA GLN A 277 22.46 24.21 9.85
C GLN A 277 22.62 24.29 8.34
N ASN A 278 23.81 23.94 7.82
CA ASN A 278 24.07 23.90 6.39
C ASN A 278 23.20 22.85 5.67
N ILE A 279 23.11 21.64 6.22
CA ILE A 279 22.29 20.55 5.64
C ILE A 279 20.79 20.88 5.72
N MET A 280 20.33 21.40 6.85
CA MET A 280 18.91 21.69 7.09
C MET A 280 18.45 22.99 6.39
N GLN A 281 19.38 23.77 5.83
CA GLN A 281 19.13 25.05 5.16
C GLN A 281 18.28 26.05 5.97
N GLN A 282 18.39 26.00 7.30
CA GLN A 282 17.58 26.83 8.20
C GLN A 282 17.96 28.32 8.17
N ASP A 283 19.11 28.70 7.61
CA ASP A 283 19.54 30.10 7.51
C ASP A 283 20.24 30.43 6.17
N LYS A 284 19.77 31.46 5.46
CA LYS A 284 20.36 31.95 4.21
C LYS A 284 21.64 32.77 4.45
N ASN A 285 21.94 33.12 5.70
CA ASN A 285 23.11 33.91 6.08
C ASN A 285 24.24 33.06 6.67
N TYR A 286 24.22 31.75 6.45
CA TYR A 286 25.21 30.84 6.99
C TYR A 286 26.61 31.08 6.35
N ASP A 287 27.63 31.30 7.19
CA ASP A 287 29.03 31.40 6.76
C ASP A 287 29.45 30.09 6.08
N SER A 288 30.25 30.15 5.00
CA SER A 288 30.69 28.94 4.30
C SER A 288 31.40 27.95 5.24
N LEU A 289 31.08 26.66 5.13
CA LEU A 289 31.78 25.59 5.85
C LEU A 289 33.29 25.66 5.60
N THR A 290 34.07 25.37 6.64
CA THR A 290 35.51 25.13 6.49
C THR A 290 35.76 23.86 5.68
N SER A 291 36.97 23.69 5.13
CA SER A 291 37.31 22.47 4.38
C SER A 291 37.15 21.18 5.21
N THR A 292 37.43 21.25 6.51
CA THR A 292 37.23 20.13 7.44
C THR A 292 35.76 19.81 7.63
N GLU A 293 34.91 20.82 7.83
CA GLU A 293 33.47 20.64 7.96
C GLU A 293 32.82 20.13 6.67
N GLN A 294 33.30 20.59 5.50
CA GLN A 294 32.85 20.09 4.20
C GLN A 294 33.15 18.60 4.04
N ASN A 295 34.36 18.17 4.39
CA ASN A 295 34.74 16.75 4.34
C ASN A 295 33.87 15.89 5.27
N LEU A 296 33.57 16.39 6.49
CA LEU A 296 32.66 15.70 7.42
C LEU A 296 31.24 15.62 6.88
N GLN A 297 30.73 16.72 6.30
CA GLN A 297 29.42 16.73 5.65
C GLN A 297 29.36 15.71 4.51
N ASP A 298 30.40 15.61 3.70
CA ASP A 298 30.43 14.67 2.57
C ASP A 298 30.52 13.21 3.05
N ASN A 299 31.27 12.93 4.11
CA ASN A 299 31.27 11.62 4.77
C ASN A 299 29.90 11.27 5.37
N LEU A 300 29.21 12.24 5.95
CA LEU A 300 27.86 12.05 6.47
C LEU A 300 26.86 11.75 5.35
N LYS A 301 26.94 12.45 4.21
CA LYS A 301 26.11 12.16 3.03
C LYS A 301 26.34 10.74 2.51
N LEU A 302 27.61 10.31 2.44
CA LEU A 302 27.96 8.94 2.03
C LEU A 302 27.39 7.91 3.00
N HIS A 303 27.50 8.15 4.31
CA HIS A 303 26.91 7.29 5.33
C HIS A 303 25.40 7.12 5.11
N TYR A 304 24.64 8.21 4.95
CA TYR A 304 23.20 8.09 4.71
C TYR A 304 22.84 7.51 3.35
N ALA A 305 23.63 7.75 2.30
CA ALA A 305 23.40 7.11 1.02
C ALA A 305 23.52 5.58 1.12
N GLU A 306 24.43 5.07 1.94
CA GLU A 306 24.56 3.64 2.24
C GLU A 306 23.42 3.12 3.12
N GLU A 307 23.09 3.83 4.20
CA GLU A 307 22.01 3.43 5.13
C GLU A 307 20.62 3.49 4.48
N PHE A 308 20.42 4.40 3.53
CA PHE A 308 19.16 4.60 2.81
C PHE A 308 19.09 3.87 1.46
N ALA A 309 20.01 2.92 1.22
CA ALA A 309 19.98 2.11 0.01
C ALA A 309 18.81 1.10 0.05
N GLY A 310 18.08 1.01 -1.07
CA GLY A 310 17.03 0.00 -1.25
C GLY A 310 15.66 0.34 -0.66
N ALA A 311 14.71 -0.58 -0.90
CA ALA A 311 13.29 -0.39 -0.60
C ALA A 311 12.96 -0.38 0.90
N ASP A 312 13.84 -0.90 1.75
CA ASP A 312 13.64 -0.97 3.20
C ASP A 312 13.82 0.40 3.87
N ALA A 313 14.51 1.36 3.22
CA ALA A 313 14.78 2.68 3.79
C ALA A 313 14.19 3.83 2.96
N GLU A 314 13.23 3.51 2.08
CA GLU A 314 12.57 4.49 1.23
C GLU A 314 11.89 5.61 2.03
N SER A 315 11.16 5.28 3.10
CA SER A 315 10.40 6.30 3.84
C SER A 315 11.29 7.31 4.57
N PRO A 316 12.32 6.89 5.34
CA PRO A 316 13.33 7.83 5.82
C PRO A 316 14.05 8.58 4.70
N SER A 317 14.40 7.92 3.60
CA SER A 317 15.05 8.57 2.46
C SER A 317 14.24 9.74 1.91
N ASP A 318 12.93 9.54 1.71
CA ASP A 318 12.05 10.57 1.15
C ASP A 318 11.86 11.75 2.11
N VAL A 319 11.66 11.46 3.40
CA VAL A 319 11.56 12.48 4.45
C VAL A 319 12.85 13.27 4.59
N TYR A 320 14.02 12.61 4.60
CA TYR A 320 15.32 13.29 4.66
C TYR A 320 15.55 14.13 3.40
N GLY A 321 15.18 13.64 2.22
CA GLY A 321 15.24 14.40 0.97
C GLY A 321 14.39 15.68 1.03
N GLY A 322 13.18 15.59 1.57
CA GLY A 322 12.28 16.73 1.74
C GLY A 322 12.69 17.73 2.83
N VAL A 323 13.29 17.25 3.92
CA VAL A 323 13.74 18.12 5.03
C VAL A 323 15.08 18.79 4.73
N THR A 324 16.00 18.10 4.05
CA THR A 324 17.39 18.56 3.84
C THR A 324 17.64 19.19 2.47
N ASN A 325 16.58 19.47 1.71
CA ASN A 325 16.68 19.92 0.33
C ASN A 325 17.60 19.06 -0.53
N TYR A 326 17.34 17.75 -0.52
CA TYR A 326 18.10 16.74 -1.25
C TYR A 326 19.57 16.62 -0.89
N THR A 327 20.02 17.29 0.18
CA THR A 327 21.40 17.18 0.64
C THR A 327 21.68 15.76 1.16
N VAL A 328 20.70 15.14 1.80
CA VAL A 328 20.73 13.76 2.28
C VAL A 328 19.55 12.99 1.68
N LYS A 329 19.85 11.93 0.92
CA LYS A 329 18.86 10.96 0.41
C LYS A 329 19.52 9.62 0.07
N GLY A 330 18.71 8.58 -0.02
CA GLY A 330 19.05 7.29 -0.59
C GLY A 330 18.59 7.12 -2.04
N ASP A 331 18.36 5.86 -2.43
CA ASP A 331 18.00 5.47 -3.80
C ASP A 331 16.51 5.63 -4.13
N TYR A 332 15.67 5.70 -3.10
CA TYR A 332 14.22 5.80 -3.20
C TYR A 332 13.72 7.14 -2.66
N GLY A 333 12.56 7.57 -3.14
CA GLY A 333 11.90 8.82 -2.76
C GLY A 333 11.59 9.67 -3.99
N HIS A 334 11.10 10.87 -3.73
CA HIS A 334 10.81 11.84 -4.77
C HIS A 334 12.10 12.50 -5.32
N ASP A 335 11.95 13.41 -6.30
CA ASP A 335 13.04 14.27 -6.79
C ASP A 335 12.93 15.71 -6.28
N SER A 336 14.00 16.50 -6.42
CA SER A 336 14.09 17.89 -5.92
C SER A 336 12.89 18.77 -6.26
N GLU A 337 12.40 18.64 -7.50
CA GLU A 337 11.27 19.40 -8.02
C GLU A 337 9.93 19.07 -7.33
N TYR A 338 9.84 17.92 -6.64
CA TYR A 338 8.67 17.56 -5.85
C TYR A 338 8.59 18.41 -4.57
N TRP A 339 9.72 18.54 -3.87
CA TRP A 339 9.81 19.22 -2.58
C TRP A 339 10.04 20.73 -2.73
N PHE A 340 10.76 21.17 -3.77
CA PHE A 340 11.23 22.54 -3.96
C PHE A 340 10.90 23.09 -5.35
N ASN A 341 10.60 24.38 -5.44
CA ASN A 341 10.53 25.05 -6.74
C ASN A 341 11.93 25.44 -7.26
N GLU A 342 12.00 25.94 -8.50
CA GLU A 342 13.24 26.40 -9.15
C GLU A 342 14.00 27.48 -8.34
N SER A 343 13.32 28.19 -7.43
CA SER A 343 13.93 29.19 -6.55
C SER A 343 14.44 28.60 -5.23
N GLY A 344 14.38 27.27 -5.06
CA GLY A 344 14.78 26.55 -3.85
C GLY A 344 13.81 26.73 -2.67
N ASN A 345 12.59 27.23 -2.89
CA ASN A 345 11.61 27.35 -1.81
C ASN A 345 10.81 26.05 -1.69
N ILE A 346 10.56 25.62 -0.44
CA ILE A 346 9.72 24.47 -0.13
C ILE A 346 8.31 24.70 -0.69
N VAL A 347 7.84 23.78 -1.53
CA VAL A 347 6.47 23.76 -2.08
C VAL A 347 5.61 22.66 -1.49
N ARG A 348 6.22 21.62 -0.90
CA ARG A 348 5.54 20.52 -0.22
C ARG A 348 6.24 20.21 1.11
N LYS A 349 5.44 19.90 2.12
CA LYS A 349 5.92 19.42 3.42
C LYS A 349 5.88 17.90 3.45
N THR A 350 6.77 17.29 4.24
CA THR A 350 6.97 15.84 4.30
C THR A 350 5.87 15.08 5.05
N ASN A 351 4.98 15.76 5.76
CA ASN A 351 3.97 15.11 6.61
C ASN A 351 3.03 14.19 5.83
N LYS A 352 2.62 14.57 4.61
CA LYS A 352 1.68 13.77 3.81
C LYS A 352 2.31 12.45 3.36
N GLU A 353 3.50 12.52 2.77
CA GLU A 353 4.23 11.33 2.33
C GLU A 353 4.61 10.46 3.51
N SER A 354 5.17 11.04 4.58
CA SER A 354 5.54 10.29 5.78
C SER A 354 4.36 9.48 6.35
N PHE A 355 3.16 10.08 6.41
CA PHE A 355 1.95 9.38 6.81
C PHE A 355 1.58 8.24 5.84
N ALA A 356 1.51 8.54 4.54
CA ALA A 356 1.13 7.57 3.52
C ALA A 356 2.09 6.37 3.45
N GLU A 357 3.39 6.62 3.54
CA GLU A 357 4.43 5.59 3.60
C GLU A 357 4.27 4.71 4.85
N PHE A 358 4.13 5.33 6.02
CA PHE A 358 3.91 4.60 7.26
C PHE A 358 2.65 3.72 7.21
N PHE A 359 1.54 4.29 6.73
CA PHE A 359 0.28 3.57 6.56
C PHE A 359 0.41 2.40 5.59
N GLY A 360 1.04 2.61 4.43
CA GLY A 360 1.29 1.56 3.43
C GLY A 360 2.13 0.42 3.99
N ARG A 361 3.16 0.72 4.78
CA ARG A 361 3.97 -0.32 5.44
C ARG A 361 3.17 -1.13 6.46
N LYS A 362 2.22 -0.51 7.18
CA LYS A 362 1.39 -1.19 8.18
C LYS A 362 0.38 -2.18 7.60
N LEU A 363 -0.02 -1.98 6.35
CA LEU A 363 -0.95 -2.87 5.64
C LEU A 363 -0.27 -3.96 4.82
N THR A 364 0.98 -3.74 4.41
CA THR A 364 1.75 -4.74 3.68
C THR A 364 2.39 -5.77 4.61
N THR A 365 2.78 -6.92 4.05
CA THR A 365 3.42 -8.01 4.78
C THR A 365 4.76 -8.40 4.15
N GLY A 366 5.55 -9.21 4.86
CA GLY A 366 6.86 -9.68 4.41
C GLY A 366 8.03 -8.90 5.01
N ASN A 367 9.25 -9.37 4.74
CA ASN A 367 10.45 -8.86 5.39
C ASN A 367 10.71 -7.38 5.09
N THR A 368 10.46 -6.92 3.87
CA THR A 368 10.68 -5.51 3.52
C THR A 368 9.68 -4.57 4.18
N SER A 369 8.41 -4.97 4.38
CA SER A 369 7.48 -4.16 5.19
C SER A 369 7.99 -4.04 6.63
N VAL A 370 8.42 -5.16 7.23
CA VAL A 370 8.98 -5.19 8.61
C VAL A 370 10.25 -4.35 8.73
N ASN A 371 11.17 -4.49 7.78
CA ASN A 371 12.40 -3.71 7.75
C ASN A 371 12.13 -2.23 7.48
N GLY A 372 11.15 -1.92 6.63
CA GLY A 372 10.62 -0.57 6.40
C GLY A 372 10.16 0.10 7.68
N LEU A 373 9.28 -0.57 8.43
CA LEU A 373 8.82 -0.06 9.73
C LEU A 373 9.96 0.07 10.74
N LYS A 374 10.92 -0.86 10.74
CA LYS A 374 12.10 -0.76 11.59
C LYS A 374 12.97 0.43 11.21
N SER A 375 13.14 0.70 9.92
CA SER A 375 13.88 1.84 9.39
C SER A 375 13.20 3.14 9.83
N ILE A 376 11.88 3.27 9.66
CA ILE A 376 11.10 4.40 10.18
C ILE A 376 11.32 4.57 11.68
N GLY A 377 11.20 3.52 12.49
CA GLY A 377 11.44 3.61 13.93
C GLY A 377 12.89 3.90 14.34
N THR A 378 13.85 3.76 13.42
CA THR A 378 15.27 4.04 13.67
C THR A 378 15.62 5.49 13.34
N TYR A 379 15.13 6.00 12.20
CA TYR A 379 15.51 7.33 11.70
C TYR A 379 14.43 8.40 11.93
N LEU A 380 13.18 7.99 12.17
CA LEU A 380 12.02 8.85 12.40
C LEU A 380 11.22 8.41 13.66
N PRO A 381 11.87 8.20 14.82
CA PRO A 381 11.21 7.64 16.01
C PRO A 381 10.08 8.52 16.55
N GLU A 382 10.29 9.83 16.72
CA GLU A 382 9.24 10.71 17.27
C GLU A 382 8.08 10.89 16.28
N SER A 383 8.39 10.92 14.97
CA SER A 383 7.40 10.98 13.91
C SER A 383 6.57 9.70 13.84
N SER A 384 7.19 8.54 14.03
CA SER A 384 6.50 7.25 14.11
C SER A 384 5.51 7.21 15.27
N ASP A 385 5.92 7.66 16.46
CA ASP A 385 5.05 7.72 17.63
C ASP A 385 3.88 8.70 17.38
N HIS A 386 4.15 9.86 16.80
CA HIS A 386 3.12 10.84 16.46
C HIS A 386 2.12 10.31 15.42
N MET A 387 2.57 9.54 14.41
CA MET A 387 1.67 8.91 13.44
C MET A 387 0.78 7.84 14.07
N GLU A 388 1.28 7.05 15.03
CA GLU A 388 0.43 6.09 15.77
C GLU A 388 -0.62 6.81 16.61
N GLU A 389 -0.26 7.89 17.30
CA GLU A 389 -1.23 8.73 18.02
C GLU A 389 -2.28 9.34 17.08
N MET A 390 -1.84 9.80 15.91
CA MET A 390 -2.72 10.36 14.90
C MET A 390 -3.74 9.31 14.43
N LEU A 391 -3.29 8.11 14.07
CA LEU A 391 -4.14 7.00 13.65
C LEU A 391 -5.09 6.55 14.75
N GLU A 392 -4.63 6.50 16.00
CA GLU A 392 -5.48 6.18 17.15
C GLU A 392 -6.60 7.23 17.34
N SER A 393 -6.31 8.50 17.06
CA SER A 393 -7.32 9.57 17.11
C SER A 393 -8.38 9.49 16.00
N MET A 394 -8.11 8.72 14.94
CA MET A 394 -9.04 8.52 13.82
C MET A 394 -10.09 7.42 14.08
N ARG A 395 -10.10 6.79 15.27
CA ARG A 395 -11.00 5.69 15.63
C ARG A 395 -12.44 6.05 15.97
#